data_AF-A0A9D1GML4-F1
#
_entry.id   AF-A0A9D1GML4-F1
#
_cell.length_a   1.000
_cell.length_b   1.000
_cell.length_c   1.000
_cell.angle_alpha   90.00
_cell.angle_beta   90.00
_cell.angle_gamma   90.00
#
_symmetry.space_group_name_H-M   'P 1'
#
loop_
_entity.id
_entity.type
_entity.pdbx_description
1 polymer ?
#
loop_
_entity_poly.entity_id
_entity_poly.type
_entity_poly.pdbx_seq_one_letter_code
_entity_poly.pdbx_strand_id
1 'polypeptide(L)'
;MKKGILLFFSLLSGLVLGAQDDAAGIKAEYERQVRYVGADGPGVETIINRWEAAAPDDPEAAVARFNYWLAKATVRTEVIVRPTKKYLGQNPVVTLKDSLGNDVNYFEDTVYDDAAFGEALKAVEKAISLAPGELNYRFYKITAVLDYEKESPDMAVEEMRELIDEYTSGRRDWTWSGQPADDAIFCQGIGEYCYRLFLTASPLGYEYFLEISEKMNGLYPDDTVFINNIGSYWQVAQGNSRKALRYYRKALKIDPEDYVANTNIRIIQSSQSRKDRPSK
;
A
#
# COMPACT_ATOMS: atom_id res chain seq x y z
N MET A 1 64.83 -15.62 56.96
CA MET A 1 63.54 -16.35 57.09
C MET A 1 62.53 -15.48 57.84
N LYS A 2 61.55 -14.91 57.14
CA LYS A 2 60.12 -14.90 57.52
C LYS A 2 59.34 -14.29 56.35
N LYS A 3 58.45 -15.13 55.83
CA LYS A 3 57.48 -14.95 54.74
C LYS A 3 56.59 -13.74 55.07
N GLY A 4 56.22 -12.80 54.20
CA GLY A 4 55.69 -12.95 52.84
C GLY A 4 54.16 -12.94 52.91
N ILE A 5 53.54 -11.75 52.81
CA ILE A 5 52.12 -11.58 52.43
C ILE A 5 52.06 -10.35 51.51
N LEU A 6 52.10 -10.60 50.20
CA LEU A 6 51.64 -9.64 49.20
C LEU A 6 50.10 -9.70 49.19
N LEU A 7 49.45 -8.59 49.53
CA LEU A 7 48.02 -8.40 49.27
C LEU A 7 47.84 -8.02 47.80
N PHE A 8 47.54 -9.03 46.98
CA PHE A 8 46.96 -8.82 45.66
C PHE A 8 45.53 -8.32 45.85
N PHE A 9 45.28 -7.03 45.65
CA PHE A 9 43.94 -6.57 45.31
C PHE A 9 43.69 -6.98 43.87
N SER A 10 43.09 -8.16 43.70
CA SER A 10 42.46 -8.57 42.46
C SER A 10 41.36 -7.56 42.14
N LEU A 11 41.62 -6.68 41.17
CA LEU A 11 40.57 -6.05 40.37
C LEU A 11 39.76 -7.19 39.75
N LEU A 12 38.63 -7.54 40.38
CA LEU A 12 37.52 -8.09 39.61
C LEU A 12 37.04 -6.96 38.71
N SER A 13 37.65 -6.85 37.53
CA SER A 13 36.96 -6.30 36.37
C SER A 13 35.77 -7.20 36.15
N GLY A 14 34.62 -6.81 36.69
CA GLY A 14 33.34 -7.36 36.29
C GLY A 14 33.21 -7.13 34.80
N LEU A 15 33.54 -8.15 34.02
CA LEU A 15 32.99 -8.33 32.69
C LEU A 15 31.49 -8.43 32.91
N VAL A 16 30.81 -7.29 32.86
CA VAL A 16 29.44 -7.25 32.41
C VAL A 16 29.52 -7.69 30.94
N LEU A 17 29.55 -9.01 30.74
CA LEU A 17 29.08 -9.62 29.51
C LEU A 17 27.58 -9.36 29.49
N GLY A 18 27.19 -8.10 29.25
CA GLY A 18 25.88 -7.83 28.69
C GLY A 18 25.87 -8.62 27.40
N ALA A 19 24.94 -9.56 27.27
CA ALA A 19 24.62 -10.11 25.96
C ALA A 19 24.39 -8.90 25.06
N GLN A 20 25.33 -8.63 24.16
CA GLN A 20 25.11 -7.66 23.12
C GLN A 20 24.06 -8.33 22.25
N ASP A 21 22.79 -7.95 22.45
CA ASP A 21 21.71 -8.51 21.66
C ASP A 21 22.08 -8.27 20.20
N ASP A 22 22.30 -9.36 19.45
CA ASP A 22 22.47 -9.24 18.03
C ASP A 22 21.15 -8.76 17.40
N ALA A 23 21.23 -8.05 16.28
CA ALA A 23 20.05 -7.44 15.66
C ALA A 23 18.95 -8.49 15.35
N ALA A 24 19.33 -9.74 15.09
CA ALA A 24 18.41 -10.84 14.87
C ALA A 24 17.59 -11.18 16.13
N GLY A 25 18.24 -11.21 17.30
CA GLY A 25 17.57 -11.38 18.59
C GLY A 25 16.58 -10.26 18.90
N ILE A 26 16.96 -9.01 18.63
CA ILE A 26 16.08 -7.84 18.82
C ILE A 26 14.90 -7.89 17.85
N LYS A 27 15.13 -8.22 16.57
CA LYS A 27 14.06 -8.41 15.58
C LYS A 27 13.04 -9.45 16.03
N ALA A 28 13.52 -10.62 16.48
CA ALA A 28 12.64 -11.68 16.97
C ALA A 28 11.86 -11.26 18.24
N GLU A 29 12.47 -10.45 19.12
CA GLU A 29 11.79 -9.85 20.27
C GLU A 29 10.69 -8.88 19.83
N TYR A 30 10.99 -7.98 18.90
CA TYR A 30 10.04 -7.04 18.30
C TYR A 30 8.84 -7.75 17.68
N GLU A 31 9.07 -8.76 16.83
CA GLU A 31 8.02 -9.52 16.15
C GLU A 31 7.10 -10.23 17.14
N ARG A 32 7.66 -10.78 18.23
CA ARG A 32 6.85 -11.36 19.32
C ARG A 32 6.04 -10.28 20.03
N GLN A 33 6.65 -9.15 20.38
CA GLN A 33 5.97 -8.09 21.12
C GLN A 33 4.80 -7.50 20.31
N VAL A 34 5.04 -7.11 19.06
CA VAL A 34 3.99 -6.55 18.18
C VAL A 34 2.83 -7.54 17.98
N ARG A 35 3.11 -8.84 17.89
CA ARG A 35 2.07 -9.87 17.81
C ARG A 35 1.14 -9.87 19.03
N TYR A 36 1.67 -9.58 20.22
CA TYR A 36 0.89 -9.59 21.46
C TYR A 36 0.17 -8.28 21.76
N VAL A 37 0.79 -7.14 21.43
CA VAL A 37 0.29 -5.82 21.87
C VAL A 37 -0.02 -4.83 20.75
N GLY A 38 0.18 -5.21 19.49
CA GLY A 38 0.07 -4.29 18.36
C GLY A 38 1.32 -3.44 18.16
N ALA A 39 1.41 -2.77 17.01
CA ALA A 39 2.60 -2.01 16.62
C ALA A 39 2.86 -0.79 17.51
N ASP A 40 1.84 -0.19 18.13
CA ASP A 40 1.96 0.97 19.01
C ASP A 40 1.78 0.62 20.51
N GLY A 41 1.78 -0.68 20.81
CA GLY A 41 1.52 -1.22 22.14
C GLY A 41 2.68 -1.05 23.13
N PRO A 42 2.44 -1.34 24.43
CA PRO A 42 3.43 -1.11 25.48
C PRO A 42 4.78 -1.81 25.20
N GLY A 43 5.88 -1.10 25.39
CA GLY A 43 7.24 -1.63 25.26
C GLY A 43 7.78 -1.76 23.83
N VAL A 44 6.93 -1.66 22.80
CA VAL A 44 7.38 -1.78 21.39
C VAL A 44 8.40 -0.71 21.03
N GLU A 45 8.12 0.56 21.36
CA GLU A 45 9.04 1.67 21.08
C GLU A 45 10.42 1.47 21.72
N THR A 46 10.49 0.91 22.94
CA THR A 46 11.75 0.61 23.61
C THR A 46 12.57 -0.43 22.85
N ILE A 47 11.92 -1.45 22.27
CA ILE A 47 12.58 -2.47 21.46
C ILE A 47 13.06 -1.86 20.14
N ILE A 48 12.25 -1.01 19.49
CA ILE A 48 12.65 -0.32 18.25
C ILE A 48 13.87 0.59 18.52
N ASN A 49 13.86 1.36 19.61
CA ASN A 49 15.01 2.20 20.01
C ASN A 49 16.29 1.37 20.18
N ARG A 50 16.20 0.18 20.79
CA ARG A 50 17.34 -0.75 20.93
C ARG A 50 17.79 -1.28 19.57
N TRP A 51 16.86 -1.64 18.69
CA TRP A 51 17.18 -2.15 17.36
C TRP A 51 17.89 -1.10 16.50
N GLU A 52 17.34 0.12 16.41
CA GLU A 52 17.96 1.21 15.64
C GLU A 52 19.34 1.60 16.19
N ALA A 53 19.58 1.46 17.49
CA ALA A 53 20.90 1.67 18.08
C ALA A 53 21.89 0.54 17.77
N ALA A 54 21.41 -0.71 17.73
CA ALA A 54 22.24 -1.89 17.46
C ALA A 54 22.55 -2.08 15.97
N ALA A 55 21.63 -1.70 15.08
CA ALA A 55 21.74 -1.84 13.64
C ALA A 55 21.11 -0.63 12.91
N PRO A 56 21.79 0.54 12.92
CA PRO A 56 21.25 1.78 12.34
C PRO A 56 21.02 1.71 10.82
N ASP A 57 21.76 0.82 10.14
CA ASP A 57 21.70 0.60 8.70
C ASP A 57 20.76 -0.55 8.29
N ASP A 58 20.05 -1.16 9.24
CA ASP A 58 19.05 -2.18 8.96
C ASP A 58 17.72 -1.52 8.54
N PRO A 59 17.28 -1.65 7.27
CA PRO A 59 16.03 -1.05 6.82
C PRO A 59 14.80 -1.60 7.57
N GLU A 60 14.86 -2.82 8.09
CA GLU A 60 13.75 -3.43 8.82
C GLU A 60 13.50 -2.76 10.17
N ALA A 61 14.55 -2.20 10.81
CA ALA A 61 14.40 -1.37 12.01
C ALA A 61 13.65 -0.07 11.68
N ALA A 62 13.92 0.54 10.53
CA ALA A 62 13.20 1.72 10.06
C ALA A 62 11.75 1.38 9.67
N VAL A 63 11.48 0.20 9.11
CA VAL A 63 10.12 -0.31 8.87
C VAL A 63 9.36 -0.53 10.19
N ALA A 64 10.03 -1.06 11.22
CA ALA A 64 9.43 -1.18 12.55
C ALA A 64 9.02 0.19 13.11
N ARG A 65 9.88 1.21 12.95
CA ARG A 65 9.59 2.59 13.31
C ARG A 65 8.42 3.18 12.51
N PHE A 66 8.36 2.91 11.20
CA PHE A 66 7.25 3.30 10.34
C PHE A 66 5.93 2.72 10.83
N ASN A 67 5.88 1.40 11.11
CA ASN A 67 4.68 0.74 11.59
C ASN A 67 4.22 1.26 12.95
N TYR A 68 5.15 1.56 13.87
CA TYR A 68 4.85 2.19 15.15
C TYR A 68 4.15 3.53 14.97
N TRP A 69 4.74 4.43 14.16
CA TRP A 69 4.18 5.76 13.93
C TRP A 69 2.89 5.72 13.12
N LEU A 70 2.76 4.82 12.14
CA LEU A 70 1.54 4.68 11.37
C LEU A 70 0.37 4.22 12.26
N ALA A 71 0.62 3.25 13.15
CA ALA A 71 -0.38 2.81 14.13
C ALA A 71 -0.75 3.91 15.14
N LYS A 72 0.22 4.74 15.55
CA LYS A 72 -0.06 5.95 16.35
C LYS A 72 -0.86 6.99 15.58
N ALA A 73 -0.63 7.12 14.27
CA ALA A 73 -1.31 8.08 13.42
C ALA A 73 -2.78 7.72 13.20
N THR A 74 -3.15 6.43 13.20
CA THR A 74 -4.55 5.99 13.09
C THR A 74 -5.29 6.18 14.42
N VAL A 75 -5.60 7.43 14.77
CA VAL A 75 -6.08 7.81 16.11
C VAL A 75 -7.52 7.37 16.37
N ARG A 76 -8.38 7.43 15.35
CA ARG A 76 -9.80 7.16 15.50
C ARG A 76 -10.46 6.78 14.18
N THR A 77 -11.50 5.96 14.29
CA THR A 77 -12.48 5.76 13.23
C THR A 77 -13.69 6.64 13.53
N GLU A 78 -14.06 7.48 12.58
CA GLU A 78 -15.29 8.26 12.64
C GLU A 78 -16.35 7.62 11.76
N VAL A 79 -17.62 7.81 12.15
CA VAL A 79 -18.74 7.48 11.28
C VAL A 79 -19.10 8.72 10.48
N ILE A 80 -18.88 8.66 9.18
CA ILE A 80 -19.21 9.73 8.24
C ILE A 80 -20.48 9.38 7.47
N VAL A 81 -21.20 10.42 7.05
CA VAL A 81 -22.37 10.28 6.17
C VAL A 81 -21.96 10.62 4.75
N ARG A 82 -22.40 9.80 3.79
CA ARG A 82 -22.28 10.08 2.36
C ARG A 82 -23.61 9.77 1.66
N PRO A 83 -23.99 10.56 0.63
CA PRO A 83 -25.14 10.25 -0.21
C PRO A 83 -24.86 9.09 -1.18
N THR A 84 -23.59 8.72 -1.35
CA THR A 84 -23.14 7.66 -2.26
C THR A 84 -23.37 6.28 -1.66
N LYS A 85 -23.58 5.28 -2.52
CA LYS A 85 -23.73 3.87 -2.12
C LYS A 85 -22.40 3.19 -1.81
N LYS A 86 -21.30 3.81 -2.22
CA LYS A 86 -19.94 3.38 -1.95
C LYS A 86 -19.08 4.56 -1.56
N TYR A 87 -18.08 4.28 -0.75
CA TYR A 87 -17.02 5.22 -0.36
C TYR A 87 -15.72 4.43 -0.28
N LEU A 88 -14.69 4.86 -1.04
CA LEU A 88 -13.39 4.17 -1.14
C LEU A 88 -13.54 2.66 -1.42
N GLY A 89 -14.44 2.29 -2.33
CA GLY A 89 -14.76 0.90 -2.68
C GLY A 89 -15.65 0.14 -1.69
N GLN A 90 -15.81 0.63 -0.46
CA GLN A 90 -16.55 -0.01 0.62
C GLN A 90 -18.06 0.20 0.51
N ASN A 91 -18.83 -0.74 1.06
CA ASN A 91 -20.27 -0.58 1.30
C ASN A 91 -20.50 0.14 2.63
N PRO A 92 -21.64 0.81 2.82
CA PRO A 92 -21.97 1.42 4.11
C PRO A 92 -22.08 0.36 5.21
N VAL A 93 -21.67 0.75 6.42
CA VAL A 93 -21.87 -0.05 7.64
C VAL A 93 -23.35 -0.12 7.98
N VAL A 94 -24.06 1.00 7.80
CA VAL A 94 -25.51 1.06 7.94
C VAL A 94 -26.10 2.04 6.92
N THR A 95 -27.27 1.70 6.39
CA THR A 95 -28.09 2.60 5.57
C THR A 95 -29.41 2.85 6.30
N LEU A 96 -29.70 4.12 6.58
CA LEU A 96 -30.95 4.55 7.18
C LEU A 96 -31.80 5.33 6.19
N LYS A 97 -33.04 5.62 6.55
CA LYS A 97 -33.95 6.48 5.78
C LYS A 97 -34.04 7.84 6.45
N ASP A 98 -33.89 8.91 5.66
CA ASP A 98 -34.24 10.26 6.13
C ASP A 98 -35.76 10.44 6.23
N SER A 99 -36.20 11.61 6.68
CA SER A 99 -37.63 11.95 6.80
C SER A 99 -38.39 11.98 5.46
N LEU A 100 -37.68 11.98 4.34
CA LEU A 100 -38.23 11.96 2.98
C LEU A 100 -38.19 10.55 2.37
N GLY A 101 -37.65 9.55 3.08
CA GLY A 101 -37.50 8.18 2.61
C GLY A 101 -36.27 7.91 1.73
N ASN A 102 -35.34 8.87 1.63
CA ASN A 102 -34.08 8.69 0.90
C ASN A 102 -33.07 7.88 1.72
N ASP A 103 -32.19 7.16 1.04
CA ASP A 103 -31.08 6.44 1.69
C ASP A 103 -30.04 7.43 2.23
N VAL A 104 -29.66 7.25 3.49
CA VAL A 104 -28.53 7.91 4.15
C VAL A 104 -27.51 6.83 4.52
N ASN A 105 -26.34 6.87 3.88
CA ASN A 105 -25.32 5.83 4.01
C ASN A 105 -24.23 6.28 4.98
N TYR A 106 -23.96 5.43 5.97
CA TYR A 106 -22.96 5.67 7.01
C TYR A 106 -21.76 4.77 6.77
N PHE A 107 -20.57 5.36 6.76
CA PHE A 107 -19.31 4.69 6.53
C PHE A 107 -18.36 4.93 7.69
N GLU A 108 -17.49 3.98 7.94
CA GLU A 108 -16.32 4.19 8.79
C GLU A 108 -15.22 4.87 7.98
N ASP A 109 -14.60 5.88 8.58
CA ASP A 109 -13.51 6.64 7.99
C ASP A 109 -12.40 6.82 9.01
N THR A 110 -11.18 6.48 8.63
CA THR A 110 -10.01 6.61 9.51
C THR A 110 -9.53 8.05 9.50
N VAL A 111 -9.38 8.65 10.67
CA VAL A 111 -8.79 9.97 10.83
C VAL A 111 -7.36 9.82 11.32
N TYR A 112 -6.46 10.49 10.62
CA TYR A 112 -5.03 10.46 10.91
C TYR A 112 -4.61 11.67 11.74
N ASP A 113 -3.69 11.46 12.67
CA ASP A 113 -2.90 12.55 13.26
C ASP A 113 -1.75 12.91 12.33
N ASP A 114 -1.76 14.14 11.82
CA ASP A 114 -0.81 14.60 10.79
C ASP A 114 0.65 14.56 11.26
N ALA A 115 0.89 14.84 12.55
CA ALA A 115 2.24 14.84 13.10
C ALA A 115 2.81 13.42 13.17
N ALA A 116 2.03 12.48 13.73
CA ALA A 116 2.40 11.07 13.77
C ALA A 116 2.52 10.46 12.36
N PHE A 117 1.63 10.84 11.43
CA PHE A 117 1.71 10.39 10.04
C PHE A 117 2.99 10.91 9.36
N GLY A 118 3.36 12.17 9.60
CA GLY A 118 4.63 12.72 9.13
C GLY A 118 5.85 11.97 9.67
N GLU A 119 5.83 11.54 10.94
CA GLU A 119 6.90 10.69 11.49
C GLU A 119 6.93 9.29 10.86
N ALA A 120 5.77 8.73 10.50
CA ALA A 120 5.70 7.49 9.73
C ALA A 120 6.37 7.66 8.36
N LEU A 121 6.03 8.73 7.62
CA LEU A 121 6.62 9.00 6.31
C LEU A 121 8.15 9.15 6.37
N LYS A 122 8.68 9.87 7.37
CA LYS A 122 10.14 9.96 7.59
C LYS A 122 10.79 8.59 7.81
N ALA A 123 10.13 7.70 8.56
CA ALA A 123 10.66 6.38 8.86
C ALA A 123 10.67 5.46 7.63
N VAL A 124 9.62 5.45 6.81
CA VAL A 124 9.63 4.67 5.56
C VAL A 124 10.60 5.24 4.52
N GLU A 125 10.78 6.56 4.48
CA GLU A 125 11.82 7.20 3.65
C GLU A 125 13.23 6.80 4.07
N LYS A 126 13.48 6.65 5.37
CA LYS A 126 14.73 6.08 5.88
C LYS A 126 14.93 4.65 5.36
N ALA A 127 13.92 3.78 5.46
CA ALA A 127 14.00 2.40 4.94
C ALA A 127 14.28 2.37 3.43
N ILE A 128 13.58 3.22 2.67
CA ILE A 128 13.78 3.45 1.24
C ILE A 128 15.22 3.90 0.95
N SER A 129 15.80 4.79 1.75
CA SER A 129 17.18 5.26 1.53
C SER A 129 18.24 4.18 1.78
N LEU A 130 17.99 3.30 2.76
CA LEU A 130 18.89 2.20 3.14
C LEU A 130 18.86 1.05 2.13
N ALA A 131 17.71 0.80 1.50
CA ALA A 131 17.50 -0.27 0.55
C ALA A 131 16.64 0.22 -0.63
N PRO A 132 17.21 1.02 -1.52
CA PRO A 132 16.43 1.74 -2.52
C PRO A 132 15.91 0.83 -3.64
N GLY A 133 16.43 -0.39 -3.79
CA GLY A 133 15.93 -1.41 -4.72
C GLY A 133 14.82 -2.30 -4.17
N GLU A 134 14.40 -2.13 -2.90
CA GLU A 134 13.37 -2.98 -2.30
C GLU A 134 11.97 -2.37 -2.51
N LEU A 135 11.15 -3.05 -3.32
CA LEU A 135 9.80 -2.63 -3.67
C LEU A 135 8.85 -2.57 -2.46
N ASN A 136 9.04 -3.44 -1.46
CA ASN A 136 8.17 -3.42 -0.26
C ASN A 136 8.09 -2.04 0.38
N TYR A 137 9.22 -1.33 0.49
CA TYR A 137 9.25 -0.05 1.19
C TYR A 137 8.59 1.06 0.37
N ARG A 138 8.70 1.00 -0.96
CA ARG A 138 7.94 1.87 -1.89
C ARG A 138 6.45 1.62 -1.76
N PHE A 139 6.04 0.35 -1.75
CA PHE A 139 4.65 -0.05 -1.59
C PHE A 139 4.07 0.34 -0.22
N TYR A 140 4.85 0.25 0.86
CA TYR A 140 4.43 0.75 2.17
C TYR A 140 4.13 2.25 2.16
N LYS A 141 5.00 3.04 1.55
CA LYS A 141 4.79 4.49 1.41
C LYS A 141 3.56 4.82 0.57
N ILE A 142 3.45 4.26 -0.64
CA ILE A 142 2.31 4.49 -1.54
C ILE A 142 1.00 4.10 -0.84
N THR A 143 0.97 2.96 -0.17
CA THR A 143 -0.23 2.48 0.55
C THR A 143 -0.64 3.43 1.66
N ALA A 144 0.29 3.84 2.51
CA ALA A 144 0.02 4.74 3.63
C ALA A 144 -0.48 6.11 3.15
N VAL A 145 0.16 6.67 2.12
CA VAL A 145 -0.24 7.95 1.53
C VAL A 145 -1.61 7.85 0.87
N LEU A 146 -1.88 6.76 0.14
CA LEU A 146 -3.18 6.53 -0.50
C LEU A 146 -4.32 6.41 0.53
N ASP A 147 -4.07 5.71 1.65
CA ASP A 147 -5.03 5.59 2.75
C ASP A 147 -5.26 6.92 3.49
N TYR A 148 -4.22 7.75 3.59
CA TYR A 148 -4.30 9.08 4.18
C TYR A 148 -5.08 10.07 3.30
N GLU A 149 -4.82 10.07 1.99
CA GLU A 149 -5.37 11.03 1.02
C GLU A 149 -6.80 10.72 0.54
N LYS A 150 -7.20 9.44 0.57
CA LYS A 150 -8.57 8.98 0.27
C LYS A 150 -9.06 9.36 -1.13
N GLU A 151 -9.95 10.34 -1.24
CA GLU A 151 -10.59 10.73 -2.51
C GLU A 151 -9.71 11.62 -3.39
N SER A 152 -8.62 12.15 -2.85
CA SER A 152 -7.66 13.04 -3.53
C SER A 152 -6.22 12.49 -3.49
N PRO A 153 -5.94 11.35 -4.16
CA PRO A 153 -4.68 10.60 -4.00
C PRO A 153 -3.51 11.19 -4.80
N ASP A 154 -3.29 12.52 -4.72
CA ASP A 154 -2.32 13.24 -5.52
C ASP A 154 -0.88 12.83 -5.20
N MET A 155 -0.51 12.78 -3.91
CA MET A 155 0.81 12.36 -3.48
C MET A 155 1.02 10.87 -3.75
N ALA A 156 0.03 10.01 -3.50
CA ALA A 156 0.15 8.58 -3.77
C ALA A 156 0.41 8.30 -5.25
N VAL A 157 -0.26 9.03 -6.15
CA VAL A 157 -0.06 8.90 -7.59
C VAL A 157 1.31 9.43 -8.01
N GLU A 158 1.81 10.50 -7.39
CA GLU A 158 3.17 10.96 -7.66
C GLU A 158 4.22 9.92 -7.25
N GLU A 159 4.09 9.32 -6.07
CA GLU A 159 4.98 8.21 -5.63
C GLU A 159 4.91 7.02 -6.59
N MET A 160 3.73 6.72 -7.15
CA MET A 160 3.60 5.69 -8.19
C MET A 160 4.32 6.08 -9.49
N ARG A 161 4.22 7.34 -9.94
CA ARG A 161 4.92 7.82 -11.15
C ARG A 161 6.43 7.72 -10.97
N GLU A 162 6.95 8.22 -9.86
CA GLU A 162 8.36 8.15 -9.52
C GLU A 162 8.86 6.70 -9.48
N LEU A 163 8.09 5.80 -8.86
CA LEU A 163 8.43 4.39 -8.82
C LEU A 163 8.47 3.76 -10.22
N ILE A 164 7.49 4.06 -11.08
CA ILE A 164 7.47 3.54 -12.47
C ILE A 164 8.67 4.05 -13.26
N ASP A 165 9.01 5.32 -13.14
CA ASP A 165 10.15 5.92 -13.83
C ASP A 165 11.48 5.37 -13.31
N GLU A 166 11.61 5.18 -12.00
CA GLU A 166 12.81 4.58 -11.40
C GLU A 166 12.96 3.11 -11.82
N TYR A 167 11.88 2.33 -11.76
CA TYR A 167 11.89 0.91 -12.12
C TYR A 167 12.32 0.69 -13.57
N THR A 168 11.66 1.40 -14.49
CA THR A 168 11.90 1.25 -15.93
C THR A 168 13.18 1.91 -16.43
N SER A 169 13.86 2.70 -15.58
CA SER A 169 15.19 3.24 -15.92
C SER A 169 16.26 2.16 -16.05
N GLY A 170 16.03 0.96 -15.51
CA GLY A 170 16.98 -0.17 -15.53
C GLY A 170 18.27 0.07 -14.74
N ARG A 171 18.28 1.07 -13.84
CA ARG A 171 19.49 1.50 -13.11
C ARG A 171 19.77 0.69 -11.85
N ARG A 172 18.87 -0.19 -11.44
CA ARG A 172 18.97 -0.91 -10.18
C ARG A 172 18.39 -2.32 -10.29
N ASP A 173 18.99 -3.23 -9.54
CA ASP A 173 18.40 -4.54 -9.28
C ASP A 173 17.27 -4.37 -8.28
N TRP A 174 16.08 -4.80 -8.67
CA TRP A 174 14.89 -4.71 -7.84
C TRP A 174 14.66 -5.99 -7.05
N THR A 175 14.28 -5.83 -5.80
CA THR A 175 13.84 -6.91 -4.93
C THR A 175 12.43 -6.67 -4.42
N TRP A 176 11.74 -7.76 -4.09
CA TRP A 176 10.48 -7.76 -3.37
C TRP A 176 10.58 -8.81 -2.27
N SER A 177 10.49 -8.36 -1.01
CA SER A 177 10.73 -9.20 0.16
C SER A 177 12.10 -9.87 0.15
N GLY A 178 13.12 -9.15 -0.32
CA GLY A 178 14.50 -9.64 -0.41
C GLY A 178 14.75 -10.69 -1.49
N GLN A 179 13.78 -10.99 -2.35
CA GLN A 179 13.95 -11.83 -3.54
C GLN A 179 13.97 -10.97 -4.80
N PRO A 180 14.65 -11.38 -5.89
CA PRO A 180 14.60 -10.64 -7.16
C PRO A 180 13.15 -10.39 -7.61
N ALA A 181 12.86 -9.15 -8.00
CA ALA A 181 11.56 -8.74 -8.51
C ALA A 181 11.63 -8.54 -10.02
N ASP A 182 10.81 -9.29 -10.75
CA ASP A 182 10.67 -9.16 -12.20
C ASP A 182 9.51 -8.23 -12.58
N ASP A 183 9.36 -8.01 -13.89
CA ASP A 183 8.30 -7.17 -14.44
C ASP A 183 6.90 -7.67 -14.04
N ALA A 184 6.72 -8.98 -13.84
CA ALA A 184 5.43 -9.53 -13.45
C ALA A 184 5.04 -9.10 -12.02
N ILE A 185 5.98 -9.20 -11.07
CA ILE A 185 5.79 -8.71 -9.69
C ILE A 185 5.53 -7.20 -9.70
N PHE A 186 6.31 -6.46 -10.48
CA PHE A 186 6.18 -5.02 -10.57
C PHE A 186 4.81 -4.59 -11.16
N CYS A 187 4.43 -5.14 -12.30
CA CYS A 187 3.15 -4.87 -12.95
C CYS A 187 1.97 -5.26 -12.07
N GLN A 188 2.05 -6.38 -11.35
CA GLN A 188 1.03 -6.77 -10.37
C GLN A 188 0.87 -5.71 -9.27
N GLY A 189 1.98 -5.23 -8.70
CA GLY A 189 1.97 -4.19 -7.68
C GLY A 189 1.32 -2.89 -8.15
N ILE A 190 1.71 -2.38 -9.32
CA ILE A 190 1.10 -1.18 -9.91
C ILE A 190 -0.38 -1.42 -10.26
N GLY A 191 -0.72 -2.61 -10.77
CA GLY A 191 -2.09 -3.00 -11.09
C GLY A 191 -3.03 -2.95 -9.89
N GLU A 192 -2.57 -3.36 -8.71
CA GLU A 192 -3.33 -3.25 -7.45
C GLU A 192 -3.64 -1.78 -7.13
N TYR A 193 -2.67 -0.88 -7.26
CA TYR A 193 -2.92 0.55 -7.04
C TYR A 193 -3.85 1.16 -8.08
N CYS A 194 -3.75 0.77 -9.35
CA CYS A 194 -4.75 1.14 -10.36
C CYS A 194 -6.16 0.72 -9.92
N TYR A 195 -6.32 -0.53 -9.44
CA TYR A 195 -7.61 -1.01 -8.95
C TYR A 195 -8.12 -0.18 -7.76
N ARG A 196 -7.24 0.18 -6.82
CA ARG A 196 -7.59 1.07 -5.71
C ARG A 196 -8.04 2.46 -6.16
N LEU A 197 -7.32 3.10 -7.08
CA LEU A 197 -7.71 4.39 -7.67
C LEU A 197 -9.08 4.32 -8.35
N PHE A 198 -9.36 3.22 -9.05
CA PHE A 198 -10.66 2.98 -9.67
C PHE A 198 -11.79 2.83 -8.64
N LEU A 199 -11.53 2.13 -7.53
CA LEU A 199 -12.49 1.90 -6.47
C LEU A 199 -12.84 3.15 -5.66
N THR A 200 -11.95 4.16 -5.63
CA THR A 200 -12.26 5.48 -5.06
C THR A 200 -13.53 6.06 -5.67
N ALA A 201 -13.83 5.74 -6.94
CA ALA A 201 -15.04 6.15 -7.64
C ALA A 201 -15.28 7.67 -7.66
N SER A 202 -14.19 8.45 -7.56
CA SER A 202 -14.19 9.90 -7.75
C SER A 202 -13.74 10.23 -9.18
N PRO A 203 -14.13 11.40 -9.73
CA PRO A 203 -13.63 11.84 -11.04
C PRO A 203 -12.10 11.83 -11.11
N LEU A 204 -11.43 12.35 -10.07
CA LEU A 204 -9.97 12.40 -10.01
C LEU A 204 -9.34 11.00 -9.94
N GLY A 205 -9.90 10.10 -9.13
CA GLY A 205 -9.44 8.70 -9.06
C GLY A 205 -9.55 7.98 -10.40
N TYR A 206 -10.61 8.23 -11.18
CA TYR A 206 -10.74 7.67 -12.53
C TYR A 206 -9.72 8.24 -13.53
N GLU A 207 -9.41 9.53 -13.46
CA GLU A 207 -8.38 10.13 -14.32
C GLU A 207 -6.99 9.57 -14.00
N TYR A 208 -6.62 9.46 -12.72
CA TYR A 208 -5.35 8.84 -12.34
C TYR A 208 -5.29 7.33 -12.65
N PHE A 209 -6.41 6.62 -12.48
CA PHE A 209 -6.51 5.24 -12.92
C PHE A 209 -6.22 5.08 -14.42
N LEU A 210 -6.79 5.96 -15.27
CA LEU A 210 -6.52 5.95 -16.70
C LEU A 210 -5.06 6.28 -16.96
N GLU A 211 -4.55 7.36 -16.38
CA GLU A 211 -3.20 7.86 -16.61
C GLU A 211 -2.12 6.80 -16.33
N ILE A 212 -2.16 6.20 -15.13
CA ILE A 212 -1.19 5.16 -14.75
C ILE A 212 -1.36 3.93 -15.65
N SER A 213 -2.61 3.55 -15.97
CA SER A 213 -2.85 2.41 -16.85
C SER A 213 -2.33 2.65 -18.27
N GLU A 214 -2.43 3.87 -18.80
CA GLU A 214 -1.88 4.22 -20.11
C GLU A 214 -0.35 4.24 -20.09
N LYS A 215 0.27 4.78 -19.04
CA LYS A 215 1.72 4.75 -18.83
C LYS A 215 2.23 3.31 -18.81
N MET A 216 1.60 2.45 -18.01
CA MET A 216 1.97 1.03 -17.90
C MET A 216 1.72 0.25 -19.18
N ASN A 217 0.59 0.42 -19.87
CA ASN A 217 0.37 -0.20 -21.19
C ASN A 217 1.36 0.32 -22.26
N GLY A 218 1.93 1.52 -22.10
CA GLY A 218 2.99 2.02 -22.97
C GLY A 218 4.31 1.27 -22.79
N LEU A 219 4.61 0.88 -21.54
CA LEU A 219 5.82 0.15 -21.17
C LEU A 219 5.67 -1.37 -21.39
N TYR A 220 4.48 -1.90 -21.13
CA TYR A 220 4.12 -3.32 -21.20
C TYR A 220 2.91 -3.52 -22.12
N PRO A 221 3.06 -3.38 -23.44
CA PRO A 221 1.93 -3.36 -24.39
C PRO A 221 1.20 -4.69 -24.55
N ASP A 222 1.81 -5.79 -24.10
CA ASP A 222 1.25 -7.14 -24.13
C ASP A 222 0.68 -7.57 -22.77
N ASP A 223 0.78 -6.73 -21.73
CA ASP A 223 0.10 -6.98 -20.46
C ASP A 223 -1.38 -6.58 -20.58
N THR A 224 -2.26 -7.59 -20.56
CA THR A 224 -3.69 -7.38 -20.75
C THR A 224 -4.35 -6.64 -19.58
N VAL A 225 -3.76 -6.64 -18.38
CA VAL A 225 -4.30 -5.95 -17.21
C VAL A 225 -4.47 -4.45 -17.50
N PHE A 226 -3.43 -3.80 -18.02
CA PHE A 226 -3.48 -2.37 -18.29
C PHE A 226 -4.37 -2.02 -19.50
N ILE A 227 -4.48 -2.92 -20.49
CA ILE A 227 -5.44 -2.77 -21.59
C ILE A 227 -6.88 -2.85 -21.07
N ASN A 228 -7.14 -3.82 -20.20
CA ASN A 228 -8.44 -4.01 -19.56
C ASN A 228 -8.79 -2.82 -18.66
N ASN A 229 -7.83 -2.25 -17.95
CA ASN A 229 -8.03 -1.06 -17.13
C ASN A 229 -8.50 0.13 -17.97
N ILE A 230 -7.84 0.42 -19.09
CA ILE A 230 -8.27 1.49 -20.01
C ILE A 230 -9.69 1.22 -20.52
N GLY A 231 -10.01 -0.05 -20.83
CA GLY A 231 -11.37 -0.47 -21.17
C GLY A 231 -12.39 -0.17 -20.07
N SER A 232 -12.05 -0.46 -18.81
CA SER A 232 -12.89 -0.21 -17.63
C SER A 232 -13.13 1.28 -17.41
N TYR A 233 -12.14 2.15 -17.63
CA TYR A 233 -12.32 3.60 -17.60
C TYR A 233 -13.37 4.05 -18.63
N TRP A 234 -13.22 3.62 -19.90
CA TRP A 234 -14.18 3.99 -20.95
C TRP A 234 -15.58 3.45 -20.65
N GLN A 235 -15.68 2.27 -20.03
CA GLN A 235 -16.96 1.67 -19.69
C GLN A 235 -17.66 2.40 -18.53
N VAL A 236 -16.92 2.68 -17.45
CA VAL A 236 -17.49 3.11 -16.17
C VAL A 236 -17.45 4.62 -16.00
N ALA A 237 -16.31 5.26 -16.20
CA ALA A 237 -16.17 6.71 -16.03
C ALA A 237 -16.81 7.48 -17.18
N GLN A 238 -16.61 7.02 -18.43
CA GLN A 238 -17.07 7.73 -19.63
C GLN A 238 -18.39 7.20 -20.22
N GLY A 239 -18.92 6.07 -19.70
CA GLY A 239 -20.12 5.43 -20.24
C GLY A 239 -20.04 5.02 -21.71
N ASN A 240 -18.82 4.93 -22.27
CA ASN A 240 -18.56 4.70 -23.68
C ASN A 240 -18.28 3.22 -23.97
N SER A 241 -19.34 2.44 -24.05
CA SER A 241 -19.26 1.00 -24.33
C SER A 241 -18.55 0.69 -25.65
N ARG A 242 -18.64 1.55 -26.67
CA ARG A 242 -17.99 1.33 -27.97
C ARG A 242 -16.47 1.37 -27.85
N LYS A 243 -15.93 2.36 -27.14
CA LYS A 243 -14.49 2.45 -26.86
C LYS A 243 -14.05 1.32 -25.94
N ALA A 244 -14.79 1.03 -24.87
CA ALA A 244 -14.47 -0.06 -23.97
C ALA A 244 -14.34 -1.42 -24.70
N LEU A 245 -15.33 -1.78 -25.54
CA LEU A 245 -15.28 -2.99 -26.37
C LEU A 245 -14.06 -3.07 -27.30
N ARG A 246 -13.51 -1.93 -27.74
CA ARG A 246 -12.29 -1.92 -28.54
C ARG A 246 -11.07 -2.36 -27.73
N TYR A 247 -10.95 -1.90 -26.49
CA TYR A 247 -9.85 -2.29 -25.59
C TYR A 247 -9.99 -3.74 -25.13
N TYR A 248 -11.18 -4.18 -24.72
CA TYR A 248 -11.37 -5.59 -24.36
C TYR A 248 -11.09 -6.54 -25.53
N ARG A 249 -11.47 -6.17 -26.76
CA ARG A 249 -11.07 -6.94 -27.96
C ARG A 249 -9.57 -6.87 -28.26
N LYS A 250 -8.86 -5.82 -27.83
CA LYS A 250 -7.40 -5.76 -27.92
C LYS A 250 -6.78 -6.75 -26.93
N ALA A 251 -7.24 -6.77 -25.68
CA ALA A 251 -6.81 -7.76 -24.69
C ALA A 251 -7.05 -9.20 -25.18
N LEU A 252 -8.24 -9.49 -25.72
CA LEU A 252 -8.57 -10.82 -26.28
C LEU A 252 -7.75 -11.24 -27.52
N LYS A 253 -7.04 -10.32 -28.18
CA LYS A 253 -6.11 -10.68 -29.25
C LYS A 253 -4.78 -11.19 -28.70
N ILE A 254 -4.42 -10.77 -27.49
CA ILE A 254 -3.20 -11.19 -26.78
C ILE A 254 -3.50 -12.47 -26.00
N ASP A 255 -4.57 -12.44 -25.19
CA ASP A 255 -5.07 -13.60 -24.46
C ASP A 255 -6.56 -13.85 -24.79
N PRO A 256 -6.87 -14.80 -25.69
CA PRO A 256 -8.24 -15.16 -26.05
C PRO A 256 -9.12 -15.61 -24.88
N GLU A 257 -8.52 -16.09 -23.78
CA GLU A 257 -9.24 -16.58 -22.59
C GLU A 257 -9.25 -15.53 -21.47
N ASP A 258 -8.82 -14.29 -21.74
CA ASP A 258 -8.77 -13.22 -20.74
C ASP A 258 -10.13 -13.05 -20.04
N TYR A 259 -10.13 -13.41 -18.76
CA TYR A 259 -11.35 -13.48 -17.97
C TYR A 259 -11.98 -12.11 -17.77
N VAL A 260 -11.17 -11.06 -17.60
CA VAL A 260 -11.64 -9.69 -17.32
C VAL A 260 -12.30 -9.11 -18.57
N ALA A 261 -11.65 -9.22 -19.73
CA ALA A 261 -12.16 -8.76 -21.01
C ALA A 261 -13.47 -9.48 -21.36
N ASN A 262 -13.50 -10.80 -21.26
CA ASN A 262 -14.71 -11.60 -21.51
C ASN A 262 -15.87 -11.21 -20.58
N THR A 263 -15.58 -11.04 -19.28
CA THR A 263 -16.59 -10.65 -18.29
C THR A 263 -17.16 -9.27 -18.61
N ASN A 264 -16.31 -8.28 -18.90
CA ASN A 264 -16.76 -6.92 -19.17
C ASN A 264 -17.51 -6.79 -20.51
N ILE A 265 -17.14 -7.56 -21.54
CA ILE A 265 -17.91 -7.64 -22.79
C ILE A 265 -19.33 -8.18 -22.52
N ARG A 266 -19.46 -9.26 -21.72
CA ARG A 266 -20.78 -9.80 -21.35
C ARG A 266 -21.61 -8.79 -20.57
N ILE A 267 -20.99 -8.03 -19.66
CA ILE A 267 -21.67 -6.95 -18.92
C ILE A 267 -22.23 -5.90 -19.88
N ILE A 268 -21.41 -5.44 -20.85
CA ILE A 268 -21.83 -4.47 -21.86
C ILE A 268 -23.01 -5.01 -22.69
N GLN A 269 -22.90 -6.23 -23.23
CA GLN A 269 -23.96 -6.86 -24.04
C GLN A 269 -25.26 -7.03 -23.25
N SER A 270 -25.15 -7.45 -21.99
CA SER A 270 -26.30 -7.61 -21.09
C SER A 270 -26.99 -6.28 -20.77
N SER A 271 -26.22 -5.18 -20.69
CA SER A 271 -26.78 -3.85 -20.45
C SER A 271 -27.51 -3.30 -21.68
N GLN A 272 -27.00 -3.57 -22.89
CA GLN A 272 -27.60 -3.12 -24.15
C GLN A 272 -28.92 -3.87 -24.43
N SER A 273 -28.91 -5.20 -24.31
CA SER A 273 -30.12 -6.01 -24.52
C SER A 273 -31.28 -5.67 -23.57
N ARG A 274 -31.00 -5.14 -22.38
CA ARG A 274 -32.03 -4.62 -21.47
C ARG A 274 -32.60 -3.27 -21.91
N LYS A 275 -31.79 -2.39 -22.50
CA LYS A 275 -32.25 -1.09 -23.03
C LYS A 275 -33.15 -1.25 -24.25
N ASP A 276 -32.92 -2.29 -25.05
CA ASP A 276 -33.68 -2.56 -26.28
C ASP A 276 -35.02 -3.28 -26.04
N ARG A 277 -35.35 -3.64 -24.78
CA ARG A 277 -36.67 -4.19 -24.44
C ARG A 277 -37.68 -3.05 -24.23
N PRO A 278 -38.85 -3.07 -24.89
CA PRO A 278 -39.89 -2.10 -24.60
C PRO A 278 -40.34 -2.23 -23.14
N SER A 279 -40.44 -1.08 -22.45
CA SER A 279 -41.01 -1.00 -21.10
C SER A 279 -42.45 -1.51 -21.14
N LYS A 280 -42.75 -2.54 -20.34
CA LYS A 280 -44.12 -3.03 -20.12
C LYS A 280 -44.93 -2.02 -19.32
#